data_AF-A0A517DVG7-F1
#
_entry.id   AF-A0A517DVG7-F1
#
_cell.length_a   1.000
_cell.length_b   1.000
_cell.length_c   1.000
_cell.angle_alpha   90.00
_cell.angle_beta   90.00
_cell.angle_gamma   90.00
#
_symmetry.space_group_name_H-M   'P 1'
#
loop_
_entity.id
_entity.type
_entity.pdbx_description
1 polymer ?
#
loop_
_entity_poly.entity_id
_entity_poly.type
_entity_poly.pdbx_seq_one_letter_code
_entity_poly.pdbx_strand_id
1 'polypeptide(L)'
;MILQVSKKDTVELVNMSEQDYQAIRNYFIQKLNDSPKKREAIADTLIYAIQRCPSENISDLWHHVIYRTYISVDNGGNQFQSWVRASGDALEMFIAQAYNPALSEMGIRLVPLLKNKAQAMDRMGLSVVVSKSKLDVLIEKQGERKGLLNGYGILGGLHVKASLAERISDDVPASRIMMQAGYTSILWTLDVKSNPPRDFTNRGEFGVPEKPTHKRDLIEERGDFNVCFSYNSRTVPSPKTTKSGRRIHTVNMLESPDAFIQYCAEL
;
A
#
# COMPACT_ATOMS: atom_id res chain seq x y z
N MET A 1 21.31 -8.51 7.35
CA MET A 1 22.36 -8.09 6.39
C MET A 1 22.56 -6.57 6.46
N ILE A 2 23.80 -6.09 6.30
CA ILE A 2 24.09 -4.65 6.20
C ILE A 2 24.18 -4.27 4.72
N LEU A 3 23.22 -3.49 4.24
CA LEU A 3 23.18 -2.99 2.87
C LEU A 3 23.88 -1.63 2.77
N GLN A 4 24.85 -1.50 1.88
CA GLN A 4 25.47 -0.22 1.57
C GLN A 4 24.54 0.62 0.68
N VAL A 5 24.11 1.78 1.18
CA VAL A 5 23.16 2.69 0.49
C VAL A 5 23.83 3.95 -0.06
N SER A 6 25.05 4.25 0.39
CA SER A 6 25.93 5.29 -0.15
C SER A 6 27.40 4.94 0.09
N LYS A 7 28.35 5.78 -0.35
CA LYS A 7 29.79 5.57 -0.06
C LYS A 7 30.11 5.49 1.44
N LYS A 8 29.29 6.09 2.31
CA LYS A 8 29.55 6.18 3.76
C LYS A 8 28.40 5.64 4.62
N ASP A 9 27.26 5.34 4.03
CA ASP A 9 26.04 5.01 4.77
C ASP A 9 25.59 3.59 4.48
N THR A 10 25.09 2.93 5.53
CA THR A 10 24.52 1.59 5.49
C THR A 10 23.15 1.56 6.13
N VAL A 11 22.33 0.59 5.75
CA VAL A 11 21.08 0.24 6.43
C VAL A 11 21.10 -1.25 6.77
N GLU A 12 20.59 -1.60 7.94
CA GLU A 12 20.45 -2.99 8.35
C GLU A 12 19.07 -3.53 7.93
N LEU A 13 19.07 -4.63 7.19
CA LEU A 13 17.89 -5.45 6.90
C LEU A 13 17.96 -6.68 7.80
N VAL A 14 17.25 -6.62 8.92
CA VAL A 14 17.43 -7.48 10.10
C VAL A 14 17.16 -8.96 9.76
N ASN A 15 16.13 -9.22 8.97
CA ASN A 15 15.63 -10.56 8.67
C ASN A 15 15.92 -10.99 7.23
N MET A 16 16.99 -10.43 6.64
CA MET A 16 17.45 -10.74 5.29
C MET A 16 18.91 -11.19 5.28
N SER A 17 19.18 -12.31 4.60
CA SER A 17 20.54 -12.76 4.28
C SER A 17 21.05 -12.12 2.98
N GLU A 18 22.37 -12.10 2.79
CA GLU A 18 22.97 -11.65 1.52
C GLU A 18 22.49 -12.52 0.34
N GLN A 19 22.36 -13.83 0.54
CA GLN A 19 21.88 -14.75 -0.47
C GLN A 19 20.45 -14.40 -0.91
N ASP A 20 19.58 -14.05 0.04
CA ASP A 20 18.20 -13.68 -0.26
C ASP A 20 18.12 -12.34 -0.97
N TYR A 21 18.92 -11.37 -0.53
CA TYR A 21 19.04 -10.08 -1.21
C TYR A 21 19.46 -10.25 -2.67
N GLN A 22 20.52 -11.03 -2.93
CA GLN A 22 21.00 -11.29 -4.29
C GLN A 22 19.96 -12.04 -5.13
N ALA A 23 19.26 -13.02 -4.55
CA ALA A 23 18.20 -13.73 -5.25
C ALA A 23 17.04 -12.80 -5.66
N ILE A 24 16.56 -11.95 -4.76
CA ILE A 24 15.50 -10.96 -5.04
C ILE A 24 15.98 -9.97 -6.10
N ARG A 25 17.20 -9.46 -5.97
CA ARG A 25 17.78 -8.52 -6.92
C ARG A 25 17.89 -9.11 -8.32
N ASN A 26 18.41 -10.33 -8.44
CA ASN A 26 18.55 -11.02 -9.73
C ASN A 26 17.20 -11.32 -10.36
N TYR A 27 16.24 -11.80 -9.57
CA TYR A 27 14.86 -11.99 -10.02
C TYR A 27 14.27 -10.70 -10.58
N PHE A 28 14.45 -9.58 -9.88
CA PHE A 28 13.89 -8.31 -10.30
C PHE A 28 14.55 -7.75 -11.56
N ILE A 29 15.88 -7.82 -11.67
CA ILE A 29 16.60 -7.38 -12.86
C ILE A 29 16.14 -8.18 -14.09
N GLN A 30 16.01 -9.49 -13.95
CA GLN A 30 15.47 -10.34 -15.01
C GLN A 30 14.05 -9.90 -15.40
N LYS A 31 13.15 -9.72 -14.43
CA LYS A 31 11.78 -9.25 -14.68
C LYS A 31 11.71 -7.88 -15.37
N LEU A 32 12.62 -6.96 -15.04
CA LEU A 32 12.71 -5.65 -15.68
C LEU A 32 13.15 -5.74 -17.14
N ASN A 33 14.01 -6.70 -17.48
CA ASN A 33 14.45 -6.95 -18.85
C ASN A 33 13.38 -7.66 -19.68
N ASP A 34 12.66 -8.62 -19.07
CA ASP A 34 11.69 -9.47 -19.75
C ASP A 34 10.32 -8.80 -19.91
N SER A 35 9.96 -7.87 -19.03
CA SER A 35 8.61 -7.28 -19.01
C SER A 35 8.56 -5.89 -19.67
N PRO A 36 7.68 -5.67 -20.66
CA PRO A 36 7.42 -4.33 -21.18
C PRO A 36 6.69 -3.44 -20.15
N LYS A 37 6.14 -4.02 -19.07
CA LYS A 37 5.36 -3.32 -18.06
C LYS A 37 6.03 -3.39 -16.69
N LYS A 38 6.79 -2.35 -16.40
CA LYS A 38 7.54 -2.18 -15.14
C LYS A 38 6.71 -2.38 -13.86
N ARG A 39 5.42 -1.98 -13.86
CA ARG A 39 4.54 -2.16 -12.69
C ARG A 39 4.29 -3.63 -12.34
N GLU A 40 4.17 -4.50 -13.35
CA GLU A 40 3.98 -5.95 -13.14
C GLU A 40 5.26 -6.55 -12.58
N ALA A 41 6.43 -6.17 -13.12
CA ALA A 41 7.73 -6.58 -12.59
C ALA A 41 7.93 -6.17 -11.12
N ILE A 42 7.54 -4.94 -10.75
CA ILE A 42 7.64 -4.44 -9.36
C ILE A 42 6.69 -5.22 -8.44
N ALA A 43 5.43 -5.42 -8.83
CA ALA A 43 4.44 -6.12 -8.02
C ALA A 43 4.85 -7.59 -7.77
N ASP A 44 5.20 -8.32 -8.85
CA ASP A 44 5.66 -9.71 -8.78
C ASP A 44 6.91 -9.84 -7.89
N THR A 45 7.84 -8.89 -7.99
CA THR A 45 9.06 -8.89 -7.18
C THR A 45 8.76 -8.67 -5.71
N LEU A 46 7.80 -7.81 -5.36
CA LEU A 46 7.41 -7.63 -3.97
C LEU A 46 6.82 -8.92 -3.39
N ILE A 47 5.96 -9.62 -4.14
CA ILE A 47 5.43 -10.93 -3.73
C ILE A 47 6.58 -11.92 -3.52
N TYR A 48 7.50 -12.01 -4.49
CA TYR A 48 8.66 -12.89 -4.40
C TYR A 48 9.54 -12.57 -3.19
N ALA A 49 9.79 -11.28 -2.92
CA ALA A 49 10.59 -10.83 -1.79
C ALA A 49 9.94 -11.20 -0.45
N ILE A 50 8.62 -11.03 -0.31
CA ILE A 50 7.88 -11.36 0.91
C ILE A 50 7.86 -12.87 1.14
N GLN A 51 7.63 -13.67 0.10
CA GLN A 51 7.68 -15.13 0.21
C GLN A 51 9.07 -15.62 0.64
N ARG A 52 10.12 -14.95 0.19
CA ARG A 52 11.49 -15.31 0.50
C ARG A 52 11.95 -14.82 1.86
N CYS A 53 11.50 -13.65 2.27
CA CYS A 53 11.87 -12.99 3.54
C CYS A 53 10.59 -12.63 4.33
N PRO A 54 9.78 -13.62 4.77
CA PRO A 54 8.45 -13.37 5.33
C PRO A 54 8.48 -12.60 6.65
N SER A 55 9.61 -12.65 7.38
CA SER A 55 9.79 -11.93 8.64
C SER A 55 10.41 -10.54 8.46
N GLU A 56 10.81 -10.15 7.25
CA GLU A 56 11.37 -8.82 7.00
C GLU A 56 10.26 -7.77 6.90
N ASN A 57 10.59 -6.53 7.27
CA ASN A 57 9.68 -5.40 7.11
C ASN A 57 9.35 -5.19 5.62
N ILE A 58 8.08 -5.39 5.25
CA ILE A 58 7.60 -5.23 3.86
C ILE A 58 7.94 -3.84 3.30
N SER A 59 7.83 -2.81 4.13
CA SER A 59 8.21 -1.44 3.76
C SER A 59 9.71 -1.30 3.44
N ASP A 60 10.58 -2.05 4.12
CA ASP A 60 12.02 -2.08 3.82
C ASP A 60 12.34 -2.89 2.56
N LEU A 61 11.62 -4.00 2.31
CA LEU A 61 11.72 -4.73 1.04
C LEU A 61 11.41 -3.78 -0.13
N TRP A 62 10.35 -2.99 -0.01
CA TRP A 62 9.99 -1.99 -1.01
C TRP A 62 11.05 -0.90 -1.18
N HIS A 63 11.47 -0.27 -0.08
CA HIS A 63 12.30 0.94 -0.12
C HIS A 63 13.80 0.68 -0.25
N HIS A 64 14.32 -0.31 0.46
CA HIS A 64 15.76 -0.59 0.51
C HIS A 64 16.20 -1.64 -0.51
N VAL A 65 15.31 -2.54 -0.95
CA VAL A 65 15.65 -3.57 -1.93
C VAL A 65 15.12 -3.23 -3.31
N ILE A 66 13.80 -3.14 -3.47
CA ILE A 66 13.16 -2.98 -4.78
C ILE A 66 13.45 -1.59 -5.35
N TYR A 67 13.14 -0.51 -4.62
CA TYR A 67 13.42 0.86 -5.08
C TYR A 67 14.89 1.06 -5.44
N ARG A 68 15.82 0.64 -4.56
CA ARG A 68 17.27 0.79 -4.79
C ARG A 68 17.73 0.00 -6.01
N THR A 69 17.27 -1.25 -6.14
CA THR A 69 17.57 -2.07 -7.31
C THR A 69 17.06 -1.39 -8.58
N TYR A 70 15.80 -0.96 -8.59
CA TYR A 70 15.18 -0.30 -9.73
C TYR A 70 15.96 0.94 -10.18
N ILE A 71 16.36 1.80 -9.24
CA ILE A 71 17.13 3.02 -9.55
C ILE A 71 18.56 2.68 -10.03
N SER A 72 19.14 1.57 -9.58
CA SER A 72 20.49 1.15 -9.98
C SER A 72 20.58 0.54 -11.38
N VAL A 73 19.47 0.05 -11.94
CA VAL A 73 19.46 -0.50 -13.31
C VAL A 73 19.42 0.67 -14.29
N ASP A 74 20.54 0.90 -14.98
CA ASP A 74 20.61 1.88 -16.06
C ASP A 74 19.88 1.36 -17.30
N ASN A 75 18.81 2.06 -17.67
CA ASN A 75 18.04 1.80 -18.89
C ASN A 75 17.95 3.05 -19.78
N GLY A 76 18.92 3.97 -19.71
CA GLY A 76 19.02 5.12 -20.62
C GLY A 76 17.99 6.24 -20.40
N GLY A 77 17.33 6.29 -19.23
CA GLY A 77 16.29 7.28 -18.92
C GLY A 77 16.24 7.68 -17.44
N ASN A 78 15.38 8.66 -17.10
CA ASN A 78 15.21 9.12 -15.73
C ASN A 78 14.49 8.05 -14.87
N GLN A 79 15.26 7.17 -14.23
CA GLN A 79 14.73 6.08 -13.41
C GLN A 79 13.89 6.59 -12.25
N PHE A 80 14.23 7.73 -11.65
CA PHE A 80 13.46 8.30 -10.56
C PHE A 80 12.03 8.64 -10.99
N GLN A 81 11.87 9.35 -12.11
CA GLN A 81 10.54 9.69 -12.63
C GLN A 81 9.79 8.44 -13.12
N SER A 82 10.51 7.47 -13.69
CA SER A 82 9.92 6.20 -14.08
C SER A 82 9.41 5.40 -12.87
N TRP A 83 10.14 5.41 -11.75
CA TRP A 83 9.73 4.78 -10.49
C TRP A 83 8.47 5.44 -9.94
N VAL A 84 8.43 6.77 -9.87
CA VAL A 84 7.27 7.52 -9.36
C VAL A 84 5.98 7.14 -10.09
N ARG A 85 6.05 6.89 -11.40
CA ARG A 85 4.88 6.47 -12.20
C ARG A 85 4.53 5.00 -12.02
N ALA A 86 5.52 4.11 -12.09
CA ALA A 86 5.27 2.67 -12.11
C ALA A 86 4.97 2.08 -10.73
N SER A 87 5.56 2.62 -9.67
CA SER A 87 5.50 2.03 -8.32
C SER A 87 4.14 2.20 -7.64
N GLY A 88 3.40 3.28 -7.92
CA GLY A 88 2.02 3.45 -7.43
C GLY A 88 1.10 2.35 -7.96
N ASP A 89 1.01 2.25 -9.29
CA ASP A 89 0.26 1.20 -9.98
C ASP A 89 0.69 -0.22 -9.54
N ALA A 90 2.00 -0.43 -9.35
CA ALA A 90 2.53 -1.72 -8.91
C ALA A 90 2.01 -2.11 -7.52
N LEU A 91 1.91 -1.14 -6.61
CA LEU A 91 1.40 -1.39 -5.26
C LEU A 91 -0.09 -1.75 -5.29
N GLU A 92 -0.89 -1.06 -6.12
CA GLU A 92 -2.30 -1.41 -6.34
C GLU A 92 -2.45 -2.84 -6.86
N MET A 93 -1.62 -3.23 -7.83
CA MET A 93 -1.62 -4.59 -8.40
C MET A 93 -1.21 -5.64 -7.37
N PHE A 94 -0.13 -5.38 -6.63
CA PHE A 94 0.37 -6.26 -5.58
C PHE A 94 -0.71 -6.56 -4.54
N ILE A 95 -1.43 -5.55 -4.04
CA ILE A 95 -2.48 -5.74 -3.03
C ILE A 95 -3.54 -6.71 -3.54
N ALA A 96 -4.03 -6.51 -4.76
CA ALA A 96 -5.03 -7.40 -5.34
C ALA A 96 -4.48 -8.82 -5.55
N GLN A 97 -3.25 -8.97 -6.04
CA GLN A 97 -2.61 -10.28 -6.23
C GLN A 97 -2.40 -11.02 -4.90
N ALA A 98 -1.98 -10.31 -3.85
CA ALA A 98 -1.70 -10.89 -2.54
C ALA A 98 -2.98 -11.30 -1.80
N TYR A 99 -4.03 -10.48 -1.85
CA TYR A 99 -5.22 -10.68 -1.03
C TYR A 99 -6.38 -11.40 -1.71
N ASN A 100 -6.53 -11.29 -3.03
CA ASN A 100 -7.67 -11.94 -3.72
C ASN A 100 -7.74 -13.46 -3.52
N PRO A 101 -6.64 -14.23 -3.43
CA PRO A 101 -6.73 -15.66 -3.13
C PRO A 101 -7.55 -15.94 -1.87
N ALA A 102 -7.25 -15.27 -0.75
CA ALA A 102 -7.96 -15.44 0.51
C ALA A 102 -9.37 -14.79 0.50
N LEU A 103 -9.50 -13.60 -0.10
CA LEU A 103 -10.78 -12.88 -0.12
C LEU A 103 -11.85 -13.56 -0.98
N SER A 104 -11.43 -14.28 -2.02
CA SER A 104 -12.35 -14.93 -2.96
C SER A 104 -13.21 -16.02 -2.31
N GLU A 105 -12.71 -16.68 -1.27
CA GLU A 105 -13.46 -17.66 -0.48
C GLU A 105 -14.67 -17.04 0.23
N MET A 106 -14.65 -15.72 0.47
CA MET A 106 -15.73 -14.95 1.08
C MET A 106 -16.59 -14.22 0.03
N GLY A 107 -16.37 -14.49 -1.26
CA GLY A 107 -17.02 -13.77 -2.35
C GLY A 107 -16.56 -12.32 -2.48
N ILE A 108 -15.44 -11.93 -1.83
CA ILE A 108 -14.87 -10.59 -1.88
C ILE A 108 -13.75 -10.54 -2.90
N ARG A 109 -13.62 -9.43 -3.62
CA ARG A 109 -12.48 -9.16 -4.50
C ARG A 109 -12.02 -7.72 -4.44
N LEU A 110 -10.73 -7.55 -4.63
CA LEU A 110 -10.05 -6.28 -4.82
C LEU A 110 -9.81 -6.05 -6.31
N VAL A 111 -10.22 -4.89 -6.80
CA VAL A 111 -10.11 -4.53 -8.22
C VAL A 111 -9.27 -3.25 -8.35
N PRO A 112 -8.00 -3.35 -8.77
CA PRO A 112 -7.17 -2.19 -9.07
C PRO A 112 -7.79 -1.34 -10.18
N LEU A 113 -7.88 -0.03 -9.95
CA LEU A 113 -8.62 0.87 -10.82
C LEU A 113 -7.77 1.57 -11.87
N LEU A 114 -6.48 1.25 -12.00
CA LEU A 114 -5.48 1.78 -12.95
C LEU A 114 -6.03 2.66 -14.11
N LYS A 115 -7.00 2.16 -14.89
CA LYS A 115 -7.66 2.92 -15.98
C LYS A 115 -9.17 3.16 -15.80
N ASN A 116 -9.81 2.56 -14.82
CA ASN A 116 -11.28 2.50 -14.65
C ASN A 116 -11.79 3.33 -13.45
N LYS A 117 -10.97 4.24 -12.89
CA LYS A 117 -11.35 5.07 -11.72
C LYS A 117 -12.66 5.84 -11.92
N ALA A 118 -12.90 6.40 -13.10
CA ALA A 118 -14.15 7.11 -13.42
C ALA A 118 -15.39 6.20 -13.35
N GLN A 119 -15.32 5.01 -13.97
CA GLN A 119 -16.41 4.03 -13.96
C GLN A 119 -16.72 3.53 -12.55
N ALA A 120 -15.69 3.36 -11.71
CA ALA A 120 -15.87 3.04 -10.30
C ALA A 120 -16.65 4.14 -9.56
N MET A 121 -16.25 5.41 -9.73
CA MET A 121 -16.98 6.53 -9.12
C MET A 121 -18.42 6.65 -9.63
N ASP A 122 -18.67 6.38 -10.91
CA ASP A 122 -20.02 6.36 -11.48
C ASP A 122 -20.87 5.26 -10.83
N ARG A 123 -20.33 4.04 -10.71
CA ARG A 123 -21.01 2.92 -10.01
C ARG A 123 -21.28 3.22 -8.54
N MET A 124 -20.41 3.99 -7.90
CA MET A 124 -20.62 4.43 -6.51
C MET A 124 -21.67 5.55 -6.41
N GLY A 125 -22.04 6.20 -7.52
CA GLY A 125 -22.89 7.39 -7.52
C GLY A 125 -22.18 8.66 -7.07
N LEU A 126 -20.84 8.70 -7.13
CA LEU A 126 -20.01 9.77 -6.54
C LEU A 126 -19.24 10.61 -7.57
N SER A 127 -19.39 10.33 -8.86
CA SER A 127 -18.56 10.92 -9.92
C SER A 127 -18.69 12.43 -10.13
N VAL A 128 -19.75 13.04 -9.59
CA VAL A 128 -19.97 14.50 -9.62
C VAL A 128 -19.25 15.21 -8.47
N VAL A 129 -19.05 14.53 -7.35
CA VAL A 129 -18.58 15.15 -6.09
C VAL A 129 -17.12 14.77 -5.80
N VAL A 130 -16.70 13.58 -6.21
CA VAL A 130 -15.35 13.07 -6.00
C VAL A 130 -14.56 13.19 -7.31
N SER A 131 -13.35 13.74 -7.21
CA SER A 131 -12.41 13.73 -8.34
C SER A 131 -12.20 12.30 -8.82
N LYS A 132 -12.40 12.08 -10.12
CA LYS A 132 -12.45 10.75 -10.77
C LYS A 132 -11.17 9.91 -10.67
N SER A 133 -10.14 10.36 -9.96
CA SER A 133 -8.81 9.74 -9.92
C SER A 133 -8.28 9.39 -8.53
N LYS A 134 -9.05 9.62 -7.45
CA LYS A 134 -8.55 9.54 -6.06
C LYS A 134 -8.74 8.19 -5.36
N LEU A 135 -9.52 7.29 -5.95
CA LEU A 135 -9.64 5.91 -5.48
C LEU A 135 -8.71 5.00 -6.27
N ASP A 136 -7.99 4.13 -5.59
CA ASP A 136 -6.95 3.30 -6.20
C ASP A 136 -7.44 1.86 -6.40
N VAL A 137 -8.14 1.27 -5.43
CA VAL A 137 -8.66 -0.11 -5.51
C VAL A 137 -10.11 -0.15 -5.03
N LEU A 138 -10.99 -0.85 -5.74
CA LEU A 138 -12.34 -1.18 -5.24
C LEU A 138 -12.33 -2.43 -4.38
N ILE A 139 -13.20 -2.45 -3.36
CA ILE A 139 -13.60 -3.64 -2.63
C ILE A 139 -15.02 -4.01 -3.07
N GLU A 140 -15.16 -5.19 -3.65
CA GLU A 140 -16.44 -5.68 -4.16
C GLU A 140 -16.81 -7.01 -3.52
N LYS A 141 -18.11 -7.27 -3.39
CA LYS A 141 -18.65 -8.51 -2.83
C LYS A 141 -19.75 -9.08 -3.72
N GLN A 142 -19.70 -10.39 -3.93
CA GLN A 142 -20.72 -11.10 -4.69
C GLN A 142 -22.08 -11.00 -3.98
N GLY A 143 -23.13 -10.66 -4.72
CA GLY A 143 -24.49 -10.53 -4.18
C GLY A 143 -24.79 -9.19 -3.48
N GLU A 144 -23.79 -8.34 -3.24
CA GLU A 144 -24.01 -6.97 -2.78
C GLU A 144 -24.74 -6.16 -3.87
N ARG A 145 -25.76 -5.38 -3.48
CA ARG A 145 -26.62 -4.67 -4.44
C ARG A 145 -26.09 -3.29 -4.81
N LYS A 146 -25.38 -2.64 -3.89
CA LYS A 146 -24.90 -1.27 -4.09
C LYS A 146 -23.87 -1.22 -5.21
N GLY A 147 -24.09 -0.41 -6.25
CA GLY A 147 -23.15 -0.31 -7.39
C GLY A 147 -22.92 -1.63 -8.16
N LEU A 148 -23.93 -2.52 -8.17
CA LEU A 148 -23.86 -3.86 -8.75
C LEU A 148 -23.46 -3.85 -10.24
N LEU A 149 -22.44 -4.63 -10.57
CA LEU A 149 -22.04 -4.94 -11.94
C LEU A 149 -21.56 -6.39 -12.02
N ASN A 150 -22.10 -7.16 -12.96
CA ASN A 150 -21.72 -8.57 -13.19
C ASN A 150 -21.77 -9.45 -11.93
N GLY A 151 -22.78 -9.24 -11.06
CA GLY A 151 -22.96 -10.03 -9.83
C GLY A 151 -22.19 -9.54 -8.60
N TYR A 152 -21.39 -8.47 -8.74
CA TYR A 152 -20.59 -7.89 -7.66
C TYR A 152 -21.01 -6.45 -7.35
N GLY A 153 -21.41 -6.19 -6.11
CA GLY A 153 -21.63 -4.84 -5.58
C GLY A 153 -20.39 -4.27 -4.90
N ILE A 154 -20.38 -2.97 -4.65
CA ILE A 154 -19.27 -2.21 -4.06
C ILE A 154 -19.50 -2.04 -2.55
N LEU A 155 -18.57 -2.56 -1.76
CA LEU A 155 -18.50 -2.31 -0.31
C LEU A 155 -17.77 -1.00 -0.01
N GLY A 156 -16.77 -0.67 -0.83
CA GLY A 156 -15.99 0.55 -0.68
C GLY A 156 -14.69 0.48 -1.46
N GLY A 157 -13.61 1.06 -0.93
CA GLY A 157 -12.32 0.99 -1.60
C GLY A 157 -11.13 1.42 -0.76
N LEU A 158 -9.96 1.29 -1.38
CA LEU A 158 -8.66 1.58 -0.80
C LEU A 158 -8.05 2.82 -1.43
N HIS A 159 -7.52 3.69 -0.58
CA HIS A 159 -6.52 4.68 -0.93
C HIS A 159 -5.15 4.06 -0.69
N VAL A 160 -4.39 3.81 -1.75
CA VAL A 160 -3.15 3.01 -1.70
C VAL A 160 -1.96 3.93 -1.82
N LYS A 161 -1.07 3.91 -0.81
CA LYS A 161 0.10 4.80 -0.78
C LYS A 161 1.36 4.07 -0.33
N ALA A 162 2.39 4.07 -1.16
CA ALA A 162 3.71 3.60 -0.70
C ALA A 162 4.26 4.52 0.39
N SER A 163 4.17 5.84 0.19
CA SER A 163 4.53 6.88 1.15
C SER A 163 3.39 7.89 1.24
N LEU A 164 3.19 8.50 2.41
CA LEU A 164 2.07 9.39 2.64
C LEU A 164 2.37 10.80 2.11
N ALA A 165 3.54 11.35 2.48
CA ALA A 165 3.95 12.72 2.24
C ALA A 165 2.80 13.71 2.49
N GLU A 166 2.79 14.88 1.83
CA GLU A 166 1.62 15.78 1.87
C GLU A 166 0.40 15.21 1.11
N ARG A 167 0.58 14.11 0.36
CA ARG A 167 -0.39 13.60 -0.61
C ARG A 167 -1.58 12.88 0.00
N ILE A 168 -1.47 12.36 1.22
CA ILE A 168 -2.61 11.76 1.94
C ILE A 168 -3.77 12.77 2.10
N SER A 169 -3.46 14.05 2.24
CA SER A 169 -4.46 15.12 2.34
C SER A 169 -5.32 15.25 1.09
N ASP A 170 -4.81 14.85 -0.08
CA ASP A 170 -5.56 14.87 -1.33
C ASP A 170 -6.67 13.82 -1.39
N ASP A 171 -6.55 12.74 -0.60
CA ASP A 171 -7.51 11.64 -0.56
C ASP A 171 -8.62 11.90 0.47
N VAL A 172 -8.37 12.77 1.47
CA VAL A 172 -9.31 13.07 2.56
C VAL A 172 -10.70 13.49 2.07
N PRO A 173 -10.87 14.42 1.10
CA PRO A 173 -12.19 14.79 0.62
C PRO A 173 -12.94 13.60 0.00
N ALA A 174 -12.26 12.80 -0.81
CA ALA A 174 -12.84 11.63 -1.46
C ALA A 174 -13.29 10.59 -0.41
N SER A 175 -12.42 10.29 0.55
CA SER A 175 -12.69 9.33 1.63
C SER A 175 -13.91 9.74 2.46
N ARG A 176 -13.99 11.01 2.89
CA ARG A 176 -15.12 11.53 3.66
C ARG A 176 -16.44 11.40 2.89
N ILE A 177 -16.45 11.72 1.60
CA ILE A 177 -17.64 11.59 0.75
C ILE A 177 -18.05 10.13 0.61
N MET A 178 -17.08 9.22 0.41
CA MET A 178 -17.34 7.77 0.37
C MET A 178 -17.97 7.28 1.67
N MET A 179 -17.42 7.68 2.82
CA MET A 179 -17.92 7.32 4.15
C MET A 179 -19.33 7.84 4.40
N GLN A 180 -19.62 9.10 4.04
CA GLN A 180 -20.96 9.69 4.15
C GLN A 180 -21.99 8.97 3.27
N ALA A 181 -21.56 8.51 2.10
CA ALA A 181 -22.38 7.70 1.22
C ALA A 181 -22.52 6.24 1.68
N GLY A 182 -21.96 5.86 2.83
CA GLY A 182 -22.04 4.52 3.40
C GLY A 182 -21.16 3.50 2.68
N TYR A 183 -20.03 3.92 2.11
CA TYR A 183 -18.98 3.03 1.63
C TYR A 183 -17.83 2.98 2.63
N THR A 184 -17.16 1.84 2.77
CA THR A 184 -15.89 1.81 3.50
C THR A 184 -14.80 2.54 2.71
N SER A 185 -13.98 3.30 3.41
CA SER A 185 -12.84 4.02 2.87
C SER A 185 -11.60 3.71 3.72
N ILE A 186 -10.69 2.93 3.15
CA ILE A 186 -9.54 2.37 3.85
C ILE A 186 -8.27 3.03 3.34
N LEU A 187 -7.38 3.43 4.24
CA LEU A 187 -6.01 3.79 3.88
C LEU A 187 -5.12 2.54 3.98
N TRP A 188 -4.59 2.08 2.86
CA TRP A 188 -3.61 0.99 2.80
C TRP A 188 -2.25 1.58 2.47
N THR A 189 -1.23 1.36 3.30
CA THR A 189 0.06 2.00 3.11
C THR A 189 1.26 1.17 3.49
N LEU A 190 2.37 1.39 2.79
CA LEU A 190 3.69 0.92 3.24
C LEU A 190 4.36 1.91 4.20
N ASP A 191 3.79 3.10 4.46
CA ASP A 191 4.37 4.17 5.28
C ASP A 191 5.90 4.33 5.09
N VAL A 192 6.32 4.48 3.83
CA VAL A 192 7.74 4.57 3.46
C VAL A 192 8.26 5.97 3.73
N LYS A 193 9.18 6.11 4.69
CA LYS A 193 9.98 7.32 4.90
C LYS A 193 11.27 7.05 5.66
N SER A 194 12.38 7.39 5.01
CA SER A 194 13.72 7.55 5.61
C SER A 194 14.21 8.99 5.44
N ASN A 195 15.18 9.45 6.23
CA ASN A 195 15.71 10.83 6.21
C ASN A 195 17.22 10.87 5.85
N PRO A 196 17.60 10.52 4.61
CA PRO A 196 18.99 10.59 4.18
C PRO A 196 19.51 12.04 4.15
N PRO A 197 20.83 12.27 4.32
CA PRO A 197 21.87 11.26 4.61
C PRO A 197 21.98 10.94 6.11
N ARG A 198 21.24 11.64 6.98
CA ARG A 198 21.42 11.51 8.44
C ARG A 198 20.96 10.16 8.96
N ASP A 199 19.91 9.61 8.36
CA ASP A 199 19.32 8.36 8.81
C ASP A 199 18.56 7.65 7.69
N PHE A 200 19.00 6.44 7.35
CA PHE A 200 18.37 5.62 6.33
C PHE A 200 17.29 4.69 6.88
N THR A 201 17.08 4.64 8.19
CA THR A 201 16.03 3.83 8.81
C THR A 201 14.66 4.32 8.35
N ASN A 202 13.88 3.40 7.81
CA ASN A 202 12.52 3.65 7.36
C ASN A 202 11.53 3.62 8.54
N ARG A 203 11.29 4.78 9.14
CA ARG A 203 10.40 4.94 10.32
C ARG A 203 8.99 5.37 9.96
N GLY A 204 8.72 5.64 8.68
CA GLY A 204 7.42 6.15 8.25
C GLY A 204 7.13 7.55 8.76
N GLU A 205 5.86 7.95 8.69
CA GLU A 205 5.44 9.34 8.86
C GLU A 205 4.31 9.54 9.88
N PHE A 206 3.80 8.48 10.52
CA PHE A 206 2.72 8.61 11.50
C PHE A 206 3.14 9.12 12.88
N GLY A 207 4.44 9.08 13.21
CA GLY A 207 4.90 9.33 14.58
C GLY A 207 4.31 8.30 15.55
N VAL A 208 4.09 8.71 16.81
CA VAL A 208 3.53 7.86 17.87
C VAL A 208 2.29 8.51 18.49
N PRO A 209 1.39 7.77 19.16
CA PRO A 209 0.17 8.34 19.74
C PRO A 209 0.43 9.53 20.68
N GLU A 210 1.53 9.53 21.45
CA GLU A 210 1.90 10.59 22.39
C GLU A 210 2.54 11.81 21.70
N LYS A 211 3.01 11.63 20.46
CA LYS A 211 3.61 12.68 19.63
C LYS A 211 3.16 12.45 18.18
N PRO A 212 1.86 12.65 17.90
CA PRO A 212 1.29 12.34 16.61
C PRO A 212 1.83 13.33 15.58
N THR A 213 1.97 12.87 14.33
CA THR A 213 2.07 13.80 13.20
C THR A 213 0.68 14.14 12.70
N HIS A 214 0.58 15.19 11.89
CA HIS A 214 -0.69 15.56 11.24
C HIS A 214 -1.35 14.38 10.51
N LYS A 215 -0.56 13.41 10.01
CA LYS A 215 -1.04 12.25 9.27
C LYS A 215 -1.76 11.24 10.16
N ARG A 216 -1.29 11.07 11.40
CA ARG A 216 -1.98 10.28 12.41
C ARG A 216 -3.28 10.96 12.83
N ASP A 217 -3.27 12.28 12.97
CA ASP A 217 -4.47 13.06 13.32
C ASP A 217 -5.58 12.92 12.28
N LEU A 218 -5.25 12.78 10.98
CA LEU A 218 -6.27 12.50 9.95
C LEU A 218 -7.08 11.26 10.29
N ILE A 219 -6.50 10.27 10.95
CA ILE A 219 -7.14 9.00 11.28
C ILE A 219 -7.69 9.05 12.71
N GLU A 220 -6.83 9.21 13.70
CA GLU A 220 -7.18 9.00 15.12
C GLU A 220 -7.97 10.14 15.75
N GLU A 221 -7.82 11.36 15.23
CA GLU A 221 -8.50 12.56 15.74
C GLU A 221 -9.71 12.92 14.87
N ARG A 222 -9.53 12.91 13.55
CA ARG A 222 -10.53 13.42 12.59
C ARG A 222 -11.41 12.33 12.00
N GLY A 223 -10.94 11.09 11.95
CA GLY A 223 -11.69 9.97 11.36
C GLY A 223 -11.89 10.12 9.85
N ASP A 224 -10.89 10.64 9.14
CA ASP A 224 -10.95 10.89 7.69
C ASP A 224 -10.92 9.63 6.84
N PHE A 225 -10.68 8.47 7.46
CA PHE A 225 -10.76 7.13 6.88
C PHE A 225 -11.41 6.19 7.90
N ASN A 226 -12.08 5.12 7.46
CA ASN A 226 -12.67 4.12 8.38
C ASN A 226 -11.60 3.39 9.18
N VAL A 227 -10.46 3.10 8.55
CA VAL A 227 -9.34 2.36 9.14
C VAL A 227 -8.10 2.56 8.28
N CYS A 228 -6.93 2.43 8.89
CA CYS A 228 -5.65 2.38 8.18
C CYS A 228 -4.90 1.09 8.48
N PHE A 229 -4.34 0.48 7.44
CA PHE A 229 -3.40 -0.64 7.54
C PHE A 229 -2.04 -0.20 7.02
N SER A 230 -1.04 -0.26 7.90
CA SER A 230 0.35 0.01 7.57
C SER A 230 1.17 -1.27 7.56
N TYR A 231 1.92 -1.50 6.49
CA TYR A 231 2.84 -2.64 6.33
C TYR A 231 4.30 -2.21 6.55
N ASN A 232 4.49 -1.18 7.37
CA ASN A 232 5.78 -0.86 7.97
C ASN A 232 5.77 -1.36 9.41
N SER A 233 6.59 -2.35 9.73
CA SER A 233 6.67 -2.90 11.10
C SER A 233 7.11 -1.87 12.14
N ARG A 234 7.65 -0.72 11.72
CA ARG A 234 8.02 0.40 12.59
C ARG A 234 6.90 1.42 12.80
N THR A 235 5.76 1.28 12.11
CA THR A 235 4.56 2.08 12.40
C THR A 235 4.03 1.69 13.78
N VAL A 236 3.87 2.67 14.66
CA VAL A 236 3.24 2.42 15.97
C VAL A 236 1.72 2.34 15.80
N PRO A 237 1.06 1.23 16.18
CA PRO A 237 -0.39 1.10 16.02
C PRO A 237 -1.14 2.08 16.92
N SER A 238 -2.42 2.31 16.63
CA SER A 238 -3.27 3.10 17.51
C SER A 238 -3.48 2.42 18.88
N PRO A 239 -3.65 3.20 19.96
CA PRO A 239 -4.09 2.67 21.24
C PRO A 239 -5.50 2.06 21.18
N LYS A 240 -5.95 1.40 22.26
CA LYS A 240 -7.32 0.85 22.38
C LYS A 240 -8.39 1.90 22.02
N THR A 241 -8.18 3.05 22.64
CA THR A 241 -8.84 4.35 22.57
C THR A 241 -8.45 5.34 21.47
N THR A 242 -9.28 5.70 20.48
CA THR A 242 -8.98 6.92 19.68
C THR A 242 -10.16 7.88 19.70
N LYS A 243 -9.91 9.18 19.53
CA LYS A 243 -10.97 10.20 19.61
C LYS A 243 -12.00 10.08 18.51
N SER A 244 -11.57 9.73 17.29
CA SER A 244 -12.45 9.46 16.16
C SER A 244 -13.07 8.05 16.20
N GLY A 245 -12.57 7.16 17.06
CA GLY A 245 -12.84 5.73 17.03
C GLY A 245 -12.17 4.97 15.87
N ARG A 246 -11.44 5.67 14.99
CA ARG A 246 -10.73 5.08 13.84
C ARG A 246 -9.28 4.80 14.20
N ARG A 247 -8.69 3.79 13.57
CA ARG A 247 -7.43 3.18 14.04
C ARG A 247 -6.47 2.89 12.90
N ILE A 248 -5.18 2.94 13.26
CA ILE A 248 -4.03 2.50 12.48
C ILE A 248 -3.63 1.13 13.01
N HIS A 249 -3.66 0.13 12.12
CA HIS A 249 -3.19 -1.22 12.37
C HIS A 249 -1.83 -1.40 11.70
N THR A 250 -0.88 -1.94 12.45
CA THR A 250 0.40 -2.38 11.88
C THR A 250 0.29 -3.85 11.53
N VAL A 251 0.50 -4.17 10.26
CA VAL A 251 0.39 -5.53 9.71
C VAL A 251 1.79 -5.98 9.30
N ASN A 252 2.30 -7.00 9.99
CA ASN A 252 3.68 -7.44 9.83
C ASN A 252 3.85 -8.58 8.82
N MET A 253 2.77 -9.27 8.47
CA MET A 253 2.79 -10.44 7.58
C MET A 253 1.52 -10.47 6.74
N LEU A 254 1.65 -10.94 5.49
CA LEU A 254 0.53 -11.23 4.59
C LEU A 254 0.06 -12.68 4.80
N GLU A 255 -0.19 -13.07 6.04
CA GLU A 255 -0.73 -14.39 6.35
C GLU A 255 -2.25 -14.33 6.46
N SER A 256 -2.92 -15.45 6.21
CA SER A 256 -4.38 -15.52 6.35
C SER A 256 -4.76 -16.11 7.72
N PRO A 257 -5.66 -15.46 8.51
CA PRO A 257 -6.22 -14.14 8.27
C PRO A 257 -5.44 -13.03 9.00
N ASP A 258 -4.83 -12.10 8.26
CA ASP A 258 -4.29 -10.86 8.83
C ASP A 258 -5.40 -9.87 9.17
N ALA A 259 -5.03 -8.75 9.80
CA ALA A 259 -5.99 -7.73 10.24
C ALA A 259 -6.79 -7.11 9.08
N PHE A 260 -6.25 -7.08 7.86
CA PHE A 260 -6.96 -6.54 6.70
C PHE A 260 -7.98 -7.52 6.14
N ILE A 261 -7.64 -8.82 6.08
CA ILE A 261 -8.56 -9.89 5.71
C ILE A 261 -9.70 -9.96 6.72
N GLN A 262 -9.39 -9.92 8.02
CA GLN A 262 -10.40 -9.92 9.10
C GLN A 262 -11.36 -8.74 8.96
N TYR A 263 -10.84 -7.53 8.74
CA TYR A 263 -11.69 -6.36 8.53
C TYR A 263 -12.57 -6.50 7.29
N CYS A 264 -12.04 -7.02 6.18
CA CYS A 264 -12.84 -7.25 4.97
C CYS A 264 -13.96 -8.28 5.20
N ALA A 265 -13.73 -9.31 6.01
CA ALA A 265 -14.73 -10.32 6.34
C ALA A 265 -15.93 -9.75 7.12
N GLU A 266 -15.72 -8.67 7.86
CA GLU A 266 -16.73 -7.98 8.66
C GLU A 266 -17.55 -6.94 7.87
N LEU A 267 -17.22 -6.69 6.60
CA LEU A 267 -17.95 -5.79 5.68
C LEU A 267 -19.18 -6.47 5.05
#